data_AF-A0A699UQF2-F1
#
_entry.id   AF-A0A699UQF2-F1
#
_cell.length_a   1.000
_cell.length_b   1.000
_cell.length_c   1.000
_cell.angle_alpha   90.00
_cell.angle_beta   90.00
_cell.angle_gamma   90.00
#
_symmetry.space_group_name_H-M   'P 1'
#
loop_
_entity.id
_entity.type
_entity.pdbx_description
1 polymer ?
#
loop_
_entity_poly.entity_id
_entity_poly.type
_entity_poly.pdbx_seq_one_letter_code
_entity_poly.pdbx_strand_id
1 'polypeptide(L)'
;EAVDESARLQKGLDEMIEQRNDETLYYLDRIWVLLKGKVRTLIMDEAHKSKYSVHLRADKMYYDLRDRYWLGIKKGIAEYVNKCLTCLKVRAEHQRLSG
;
A
#
# COMPACT_ATOMS: atom_id res chain seq x y z
N GLU A 1 18.83 13.35 17.65
CA GLU A 1 19.42 12.45 16.64
C GLU A 1 18.41 11.81 15.68
N ALA A 2 17.28 11.25 16.10
CA ALA A 2 16.29 10.65 15.17
C ALA A 2 15.65 11.63 14.15
N VAL A 3 15.56 12.93 14.48
CA VAL A 3 14.97 13.96 13.61
C VAL A 3 15.91 14.33 12.44
N ASP A 4 17.23 14.30 12.67
CA ASP A 4 18.24 14.63 11.65
C ASP A 4 18.40 13.49 10.63
N GLU A 5 18.32 12.24 11.09
CA GLU A 5 18.37 11.06 10.22
C GLU A 5 17.12 10.95 9.34
N SER A 6 15.94 11.23 9.91
CA SER A 6 14.68 11.32 9.14
C SER A 6 14.74 12.46 8.12
N ALA A 7 15.34 13.61 8.46
CA ALA A 7 15.47 14.74 7.55
C ALA A 7 16.45 14.45 6.41
N ARG A 8 17.55 13.74 6.67
CA ARG A 8 18.52 13.31 5.65
C ARG A 8 17.95 12.23 4.72
N LEU A 9 17.20 11.27 5.27
CA LEU A 9 16.46 10.28 4.48
C LEU A 9 15.38 10.92 3.62
N GLN A 10 14.66 11.91 4.16
CA GLN A 10 13.67 12.69 3.43
C GLN A 10 14.31 13.47 2.29
N LYS A 11 15.47 14.10 2.54
CA LYS A 11 16.22 14.88 1.54
C LYS A 11 16.77 14.00 0.40
N GLY A 12 17.30 12.81 0.74
CA GLY A 12 17.77 11.85 -0.27
C GLY A 12 16.62 11.19 -1.06
N LEU A 13 15.44 11.03 -0.45
CA LEU A 13 14.24 10.58 -1.15
C LEU A 13 13.69 11.67 -2.08
N ASP A 14 13.65 12.92 -1.65
CA ASP A 14 13.20 14.06 -2.46
C ASP A 14 14.08 14.26 -3.71
N GLU A 15 15.39 13.99 -3.63
CA GLU A 15 16.31 14.03 -4.78
C GLU A 15 16.05 12.93 -5.84
N MET A 16 15.38 11.85 -5.46
CA MET A 16 15.06 10.71 -6.34
C MET A 16 13.59 10.67 -6.79
N ILE A 17 12.77 11.61 -6.31
CA ILE A 17 11.38 11.73 -6.72
C ILE A 17 11.28 12.69 -7.91
N GLU A 18 10.73 12.21 -9.00
CA GLU A 18 10.51 13.00 -10.20
C GLU A 18 9.02 13.34 -10.33
N GLN A 19 8.70 14.63 -10.49
CA GLN A 19 7.36 15.02 -10.94
C GLN A 19 7.30 14.95 -12.47
N ARG A 20 6.38 14.17 -13.02
CA ARG A 20 6.16 14.07 -14.46
C ARG A 20 5.06 15.04 -14.92
N ASN A 21 4.86 15.11 -16.24
CA ASN A 21 3.87 15.99 -16.89
C ASN A 21 2.40 15.70 -16.49
N ASP A 22 2.14 14.56 -15.87
CA ASP A 22 0.84 14.15 -15.32
C ASP A 22 0.60 14.63 -13.88
N GLU A 23 1.43 15.58 -13.42
CA GLU A 23 1.45 16.14 -12.06
C GLU A 23 1.69 15.10 -10.95
N THR A 24 2.01 13.86 -11.33
CA THR A 24 2.20 12.74 -10.41
C THR A 24 3.68 12.61 -10.08
N LEU A 25 3.95 12.28 -8.82
CA LEU A 25 5.30 12.03 -8.32
C LEU A 25 5.68 10.57 -8.61
N TYR A 26 6.91 10.33 -9.06
CA TYR A 26 7.44 9.01 -9.38
C TYR A 26 8.76 8.76 -8.65
N TYR A 27 9.01 7.52 -8.28
CA TYR A 27 10.28 7.04 -7.75
C TYR A 27 10.60 5.68 -8.37
N LEU A 28 11.76 5.55 -9.00
CA LEU A 28 12.16 4.34 -9.75
C LEU A 28 11.06 3.83 -10.70
N ASP A 29 10.49 4.76 -11.49
CA ASP A 29 9.41 4.51 -12.46
C ASP A 29 8.07 4.03 -11.85
N ARG A 30 7.89 4.16 -10.54
CA ARG A 30 6.64 3.83 -9.84
C ARG A 30 6.00 5.08 -9.28
N ILE A 31 4.67 5.11 -9.28
CA ILE A 31 3.88 6.22 -8.73
C ILE A 31 4.14 6.31 -7.23
N TRP A 32 4.66 7.44 -6.80
CA TRP A 32 4.82 7.77 -5.39
C TRP A 32 3.45 8.13 -4.79
N VAL A 33 2.92 7.22 -3.97
CA VAL A 33 1.65 7.46 -3.30
C VAL A 33 1.92 8.23 -2.02
N LEU A 34 1.57 9.52 -2.01
CA LEU A 34 1.66 10.36 -0.82
C LEU A 34 0.87 9.72 0.34
N LEU A 35 1.48 9.69 1.52
CA LEU A 35 0.84 9.21 2.76
C LEU A 35 -0.34 10.10 3.19
N LYS A 36 -0.42 11.32 2.64
CA LYS A 36 -1.43 12.33 2.97
C LYS A 36 -2.62 12.23 2.01
N GLY A 37 -3.83 12.18 2.56
CA GLY A 37 -5.09 12.19 1.80
C GLY A 37 -5.73 10.81 1.61
N LYS A 38 -6.75 10.75 0.73
CA LYS A 38 -7.58 9.55 0.51
C LYS A 38 -7.08 8.63 -0.61
N VAL A 39 -6.04 9.03 -1.35
CA VAL A 39 -5.53 8.30 -2.53
C VAL A 39 -5.14 6.86 -2.19
N ARG A 40 -4.37 6.67 -1.11
CA ARG A 40 -3.95 5.34 -0.63
C ARG A 40 -5.14 4.44 -0.33
N THR A 41 -6.17 4.98 0.32
CA THR A 41 -7.39 4.23 0.64
C THR A 41 -8.19 3.88 -0.61
N LEU A 42 -8.29 4.79 -1.58
CA LEU A 42 -8.97 4.55 -2.85
C LEU A 42 -8.29 3.45 -3.66
N ILE A 43 -6.96 3.45 -3.74
CA ILE A 43 -6.20 2.38 -4.40
C ILE A 43 -6.45 1.03 -3.73
N MET A 44 -6.46 0.99 -2.38
CA MET A 44 -6.74 -0.24 -1.64
C MET A 44 -8.18 -0.70 -1.79
N ASP A 45 -9.14 0.22 -1.82
CA ASP A 45 -10.55 -0.08 -2.04
C ASP A 45 -10.78 -0.62 -3.44
N GLU A 46 -10.20 -0.01 -4.47
CA GLU A 46 -10.29 -0.50 -5.84
C GLU A 46 -9.69 -1.91 -5.95
N ALA A 47 -8.47 -2.11 -5.43
CA ALA A 47 -7.85 -3.43 -5.41
C ALA A 47 -8.72 -4.43 -4.65
N HIS A 48 -9.10 -4.14 -3.41
CA HIS A 48 -9.80 -5.07 -2.52
C HIS A 48 -11.26 -5.37 -2.94
N LYS A 49 -11.99 -4.37 -3.40
CA LYS A 49 -13.46 -4.42 -3.66
C LYS A 49 -13.80 -4.60 -5.14
N SER A 50 -12.82 -4.63 -6.05
CA SER A 50 -13.07 -4.91 -7.45
C SER A 50 -13.90 -6.19 -7.61
N LYS A 51 -14.83 -6.23 -8.57
CA LYS A 51 -15.63 -7.44 -8.86
C LYS A 51 -14.78 -8.66 -9.24
N TYR A 52 -13.53 -8.41 -9.64
CA TYR A 52 -12.55 -9.46 -9.98
C TYR A 52 -11.66 -9.85 -8.78
N SER A 53 -11.89 -9.25 -7.62
CA SER A 53 -11.29 -9.64 -6.34
C SER A 53 -11.92 -10.94 -5.85
N VAL A 54 -11.44 -12.06 -6.39
CA VAL A 54 -11.74 -13.38 -5.83
C VAL A 54 -10.71 -13.62 -4.73
N HIS A 55 -11.15 -13.45 -3.48
CA HIS A 55 -10.38 -13.66 -2.24
C HIS A 55 -9.02 -12.94 -2.19
N LEU A 56 -9.03 -11.63 -1.96
CA LEU A 56 -7.80 -10.88 -1.78
C LEU A 56 -7.18 -11.08 -0.40
N ARG A 57 -6.29 -12.06 -0.36
CA ARG A 57 -5.29 -12.22 0.70
C ARG A 57 -4.25 -11.08 0.53
N ALA A 58 -3.65 -10.64 1.64
CA ALA A 58 -2.80 -9.44 1.67
C ALA A 58 -1.58 -9.50 0.71
N ASP A 59 -1.10 -10.71 0.45
CA ASP A 59 -0.08 -11.04 -0.54
C ASP A 59 -0.52 -10.70 -1.96
N LYS A 60 -1.73 -11.09 -2.38
CA LYS A 60 -2.23 -10.80 -3.73
C LYS A 60 -2.38 -9.30 -3.97
N MET A 61 -2.94 -8.56 -2.99
CA MET A 61 -2.99 -7.09 -3.06
C MET A 61 -1.59 -6.46 -3.18
N TYR A 62 -0.58 -7.06 -2.55
CA TYR A 62 0.78 -6.55 -2.64
C TYR A 62 1.34 -6.75 -4.04
N TYR A 63 1.19 -7.93 -4.64
CA TYR A 63 1.67 -8.17 -6.00
C TYR A 63 0.95 -7.31 -7.04
N ASP A 64 -0.37 -7.12 -6.90
CA ASP A 64 -1.16 -6.29 -7.83
C ASP A 64 -0.73 -4.81 -7.80
N LEU A 65 -0.30 -4.31 -6.62
CA LEU A 65 0.01 -2.90 -6.42
C LEU A 65 1.52 -2.57 -6.49
N ARG A 66 2.40 -3.54 -6.20
CA ARG A 66 3.84 -3.31 -6.04
C ARG A 66 4.49 -2.75 -7.30
N ASP A 67 4.05 -3.17 -8.48
CA ASP A 67 4.73 -2.83 -9.72
C ASP A 67 4.37 -1.42 -10.22
N ARG A 68 3.23 -0.86 -9.78
CA ARG A 68 2.77 0.47 -10.16
C ARG A 68 3.00 1.53 -9.07
N TYR A 69 2.94 1.15 -7.80
CA TYR A 69 2.93 2.11 -6.68
C TYR A 69 4.13 1.92 -5.74
N TRP A 70 4.70 3.04 -5.33
CA TRP A 70 5.82 3.12 -4.41
C TRP A 70 5.42 3.74 -3.05
N LEU A 71 6.16 3.30 -2.02
CA LEU A 71 6.09 3.59 -0.58
C LEU A 71 4.87 3.12 0.20
N GLY A 72 5.13 2.42 1.30
CA GLY A 72 4.13 2.11 2.33
C GLY A 72 3.00 1.16 1.90
N ILE A 73 3.04 0.61 0.68
CA ILE A 73 2.02 -0.30 0.15
C ILE A 73 1.91 -1.55 1.02
N LYS A 74 3.02 -2.23 1.32
CA LYS A 74 3.00 -3.44 2.16
C LYS A 74 2.42 -3.20 3.57
N LYS A 75 2.89 -2.16 4.26
CA LYS A 75 2.37 -1.77 5.59
C LYS A 75 0.90 -1.35 5.49
N GLY A 76 0.53 -0.66 4.42
CA GLY A 76 -0.83 -0.19 4.20
C GLY A 76 -1.83 -1.28 3.91
N ILE A 77 -1.43 -2.27 3.11
CA ILE A 77 -2.25 -3.45 2.86
C ILE A 77 -2.46 -4.21 4.16
N ALA A 78 -1.40 -4.39 4.97
CA ALA A 78 -1.55 -5.05 6.26
C ALA A 78 -2.53 -4.30 7.19
N GLU A 79 -2.40 -2.97 7.29
CA GLU A 79 -3.33 -2.12 8.06
C GLU A 79 -4.76 -2.17 7.51
N TYR A 80 -4.92 -2.17 6.19
CA TYR A 80 -6.21 -2.21 5.51
C TYR A 80 -6.92 -3.55 5.71
N VAL A 81 -6.22 -4.66 5.46
CA VAL A 81 -6.74 -6.02 5.64
C VAL A 81 -7.09 -6.29 7.10
N ASN A 82 -6.32 -5.76 8.06
CA ASN A 82 -6.64 -5.85 9.48
C ASN A 82 -7.92 -5.10 9.88
N LYS A 83 -8.38 -4.13 9.08
CA LYS A 83 -9.65 -3.41 9.30
C LYS A 83 -10.81 -4.03 8.51
N CYS A 84 -10.55 -4.95 7.58
CA CYS A 84 -11.57 -5.57 6.76
C CYS A 84 -12.28 -6.70 7.52
N LEU A 85 -13.56 -6.50 7.85
CA LEU A 85 -14.38 -7.50 8.56
C LEU A 85 -14.44 -8.84 7.84
N THR A 86 -14.53 -8.85 6.50
CA THR A 86 -14.54 -10.08 5.70
C THR A 86 -13.22 -10.84 5.82
N CYS A 87 -12.09 -10.14 5.73
CA CYS A 87 -10.76 -10.74 5.90
C CYS A 87 -10.57 -11.30 7.32
N LEU A 88 -11.04 -10.59 8.35
CA LEU A 88 -10.96 -11.04 9.73
C LEU A 88 -11.77 -12.32 9.97
N LYS A 89 -12.99 -12.41 9.41
CA LYS A 89 -13.82 -13.62 9.50
C LYS A 89 -13.14 -14.83 8.86
N VAL A 90 -12.66 -14.69 7.62
CA VAL A 90 -11.96 -15.77 6.91
C VAL A 90 -10.69 -16.21 7.66
N ARG A 91 -9.95 -15.26 8.26
CA ARG A 91 -8.79 -15.58 9.09
C ARG A 91 -9.16 -16.41 10.32
N ALA A 92 -10.23 -16.03 11.02
CA ALA A 92 -10.70 -16.74 12.21
C ALA A 92 -11.17 -18.17 11.86
N GLU A 93 -11.84 -18.35 10.73
CA GLU A 93 -12.26 -19.68 10.25
C GLU A 93 -11.06 -20.58 9.94
N HIS A 94 -10.05 -20.09 9.22
CA HIS A 94 -8.83 -20.86 8.95
C HIS A 94 -8.07 -21.23 10.23
N GLN A 95 -7.97 -20.32 11.19
CA GLN A 95 -7.32 -20.61 12.48
C GLN A 95 -8.05 -21.72 13.25
N ARG A 96 -9.38 -21.76 13.17
CA ARG A 96 -10.19 -22.81 13.79
C ARG A 96 -10.05 -24.18 13.13
N LEU A 97 -9.85 -24.23 11.81
CA LEU A 97 -9.65 -25.48 11.06
C LEU A 97 -8.22 -26.04 11.16
N SER A 98 -7.27 -25.22 11.62
CA SER A 98 -5.85 -25.59 11.71
C SER A 98 -5.47 -26.13 13.10
N GLY A 99 -6.43 -26.23 14.03
CA GLY A 99 -6.29 -26.87 15.35
C GLY A 99 -7.17 -28.11 15.43
#